data_AF-A0A2L2Z2R3-F1
#
_entry.id   AF-A0A2L2Z2R3-F1
#
_cell.length_a   1.000
_cell.length_b   1.000
_cell.length_c   1.000
_cell.angle_alpha   90.00
_cell.angle_beta   90.00
_cell.angle_gamma   90.00
#
_symmetry.space_group_name_H-M   'P 1'
#
loop_
_entity.id
_entity.type
_entity.pdbx_description
1 polymer ?
#
loop_
_entity_poly.entity_id
_entity_poly.type
_entity_poly.pdbx_seq_one_letter_code
_entity_poly.pdbx_strand_id
1 'polypeptide(L)'
;EGPENCQNFSKINCSPQCHQGRCFGPNPRECCHLFCAGGCTGPTQADCLACKNFYDAGICKQECPPMMRYNPSTYQWENNPNGKYAYGATCVKSCPDHLLRDSGACVRTC
;
A
#
# COMPACT_ATOMS: atom_id res chain seq x y z
N GLU A 1 -11.43 -1.17 -33.46
CA GLU A 1 -10.25 -1.57 -32.66
C GLU A 1 -9.10 -0.66 -33.05
N GLY A 2 -8.45 -0.02 -32.06
CA GLY A 2 -7.42 1.00 -32.28
C GLY A 2 -6.20 0.72 -31.40
N PRO A 3 -5.04 1.31 -31.73
CA PRO A 3 -3.77 1.04 -31.04
C PRO A 3 -3.78 1.40 -29.54
N GLU A 4 -4.74 2.21 -29.09
CA GLU A 4 -4.92 2.59 -27.68
C GLU A 4 -5.65 1.55 -26.82
N ASN A 5 -6.29 0.54 -27.44
CA ASN A 5 -7.07 -0.48 -26.73
C ASN A 5 -6.28 -1.80 -26.54
N CYS A 6 -4.96 -1.76 -26.73
CA CYS A 6 -4.10 -2.91 -26.53
C CYS A 6 -4.08 -3.31 -25.05
N GLN A 7 -4.23 -4.61 -24.78
CA GLN A 7 -4.14 -5.15 -23.43
C GLN A 7 -2.67 -5.19 -22.97
N ASN A 8 -2.38 -4.48 -21.88
CA ASN A 8 -1.05 -4.51 -21.26
C ASN A 8 -0.98 -5.59 -20.17
N PHE A 9 -0.17 -6.62 -20.39
CA PHE A 9 0.03 -7.70 -19.42
C PHE A 9 1.10 -7.36 -18.40
N SER A 10 0.71 -7.22 -17.14
CA SER A 10 1.60 -6.87 -16.01
C SER A 10 2.01 -8.07 -15.14
N LYS A 11 1.68 -9.30 -15.53
CA LYS A 11 1.94 -10.52 -14.75
C LYS A 11 2.59 -11.66 -15.55
N ILE A 12 2.20 -11.82 -16.81
CA ILE A 12 2.62 -12.98 -17.63
C ILE A 12 3.97 -12.71 -18.30
N ASN A 13 4.17 -11.53 -18.87
CA ASN A 13 5.38 -11.18 -19.64
C ASN A 13 6.48 -10.56 -18.76
N CYS A 14 6.58 -11.00 -17.50
CA CYS A 14 7.51 -10.44 -16.53
C CYS A 14 8.79 -11.28 -16.44
N SER A 15 9.89 -10.64 -16.05
CA SER A 15 11.11 -11.36 -15.69
C SER A 15 10.85 -12.35 -14.53
N PRO A 16 11.50 -13.52 -14.52
CA PRO A 16 11.42 -14.48 -13.41
C PRO A 16 11.78 -13.89 -12.04
N GLN A 17 12.54 -12.79 -12.00
CA GLN A 17 12.89 -12.10 -10.76
C GLN A 17 11.68 -11.37 -10.14
N CYS A 18 10.65 -11.05 -10.92
CA CYS A 18 9.43 -10.40 -10.46
C CYS A 18 8.35 -11.41 -9.99
N HIS A 19 8.70 -12.67 -9.68
CA HIS A 19 7.77 -13.80 -9.57
C HIS A 19 6.56 -13.61 -8.64
N GLN A 20 6.69 -12.79 -7.59
CA GLN A 20 5.60 -12.50 -6.64
C GLN A 20 4.89 -11.17 -6.89
N GLY A 21 5.38 -10.39 -7.85
CA GLY A 21 4.96 -9.03 -8.11
C GLY A 21 4.26 -8.86 -9.46
N ARG A 22 4.18 -7.60 -9.86
CA ARG A 22 3.78 -7.15 -11.19
C ARG A 22 5.02 -6.65 -11.92
N CYS A 23 4.92 -6.40 -13.20
CA CYS A 23 5.95 -5.69 -13.95
C CYS A 23 5.32 -4.63 -14.86
N PHE A 24 6.12 -3.64 -15.22
CA PHE A 24 5.80 -2.65 -16.25
C PHE A 24 6.61 -2.86 -17.53
N GLY A 25 7.49 -3.87 -17.55
CA GLY A 25 8.23 -4.34 -18.71
C GLY A 25 8.91 -5.69 -18.47
N PRO A 26 9.53 -6.28 -19.51
CA PRO A 26 10.10 -7.63 -19.45
C PRO A 26 11.45 -7.70 -18.72
N ASN A 27 12.11 -6.58 -18.47
CA ASN A 27 13.45 -6.59 -17.89
C ASN A 27 13.42 -6.91 -16.38
N PRO A 28 14.49 -7.50 -15.82
CA PRO A 28 14.59 -7.77 -14.38
C PRO A 28 14.53 -6.52 -13.49
N ARG A 29 14.81 -5.32 -14.05
CA ARG A 29 14.73 -4.04 -13.33
C ARG A 29 13.36 -3.37 -13.44
N GLU A 30 12.45 -3.94 -14.22
CA GLU A 30 11.11 -3.39 -14.49
C GLU A 30 10.03 -4.08 -13.65
N CYS A 31 10.43 -4.57 -12.48
CA CYS A 31 9.50 -5.11 -11.49
C CYS A 31 8.80 -3.97 -10.74
N CYS A 32 7.51 -4.15 -10.48
CA CYS A 32 6.77 -3.31 -9.56
C CYS A 32 7.10 -3.64 -8.11
N HIS A 33 6.81 -2.70 -7.22
CA HIS A 33 6.86 -2.97 -5.79
C HIS A 33 5.87 -4.08 -5.39
N LEU A 34 6.23 -4.86 -4.37
CA LEU A 34 5.43 -5.99 -3.85
C LEU A 34 4.05 -5.58 -3.31
N PHE A 35 3.88 -4.30 -3.01
CA PHE A 35 2.64 -3.72 -2.49
C PHE A 35 1.74 -3.14 -3.59
N CYS A 36 2.19 -3.18 -4.86
CA CYS A 36 1.36 -2.78 -5.98
C CYS A 36 0.39 -3.91 -6.38
N ALA A 37 -0.86 -3.53 -6.63
CA ALA A 37 -1.88 -4.37 -7.24
C ALA A 37 -2.15 -3.88 -8.68
N GLY A 38 -2.48 -4.81 -9.58
CA GLY A 38 -2.79 -4.52 -10.98
C GLY A 38 -1.58 -4.22 -11.86
N GLY A 39 -0.68 -3.33 -11.43
CA GLY A 39 0.52 -2.91 -12.17
C GLY A 39 1.16 -1.67 -11.53
N CYS A 40 2.16 -1.13 -12.19
CA CYS A 40 2.85 0.09 -11.78
C CYS A 40 3.37 0.85 -13.01
N THR A 41 3.73 2.11 -12.83
CA THR A 41 4.43 2.92 -13.83
C THR A 41 5.94 3.01 -13.54
N GLY A 42 6.39 2.48 -12.40
CA GLY A 42 7.76 2.52 -11.93
C GLY A 42 8.00 1.54 -10.76
N PRO A 43 9.26 1.40 -10.31
CA PRO A 43 9.63 0.38 -9.32
C PRO A 43 9.24 0.74 -7.88
N THR A 44 8.83 1.99 -7.60
CA THR A 44 8.59 2.46 -6.23
C THR A 44 7.17 2.19 -5.75
N GLN A 45 6.96 2.30 -4.43
CA GLN A 45 5.64 2.16 -3.80
C GLN A 45 4.64 3.25 -4.19
N ALA A 46 5.11 4.38 -4.71
CA ALA A 46 4.27 5.50 -5.13
C ALA A 46 3.79 5.35 -6.58
N ASP A 47 4.51 4.57 -7.38
CA ASP A 47 4.21 4.35 -8.80
C ASP A 47 3.19 3.24 -9.04
N CYS A 48 2.57 2.72 -7.98
CA CYS A 48 1.57 1.68 -8.08
C CYS A 48 0.27 2.23 -8.69
N LEU A 49 -0.33 1.48 -9.63
CA LEU A 49 -1.67 1.82 -10.15
C LEU A 49 -2.77 1.62 -9.11
N ALA A 50 -2.59 0.64 -8.23
CA ALA A 50 -3.45 0.40 -7.07
C ALA A 50 -2.62 -0.22 -5.93
N CYS A 51 -3.05 -0.03 -4.70
CA CYS A 51 -2.42 -0.66 -3.54
C CYS A 51 -3.02 -2.03 -3.25
N LYS A 52 -2.16 -3.00 -2.95
CA LYS A 52 -2.57 -4.34 -2.54
C LYS A 52 -3.21 -4.35 -1.15
N ASN A 53 -2.70 -3.53 -0.23
CA ASN A 53 -3.14 -3.49 1.17
C ASN A 53 -3.70 -2.10 1.50
N PHE A 54 -2.85 -1.15 1.89
CA PHE A 54 -3.28 0.19 2.29
C PHE A 54 -2.66 1.29 1.42
N TYR A 55 -3.48 2.28 1.10
CA TYR A 55 -3.07 3.53 0.50
C TYR A 55 -2.83 4.59 1.58
N ASP A 56 -1.64 5.17 1.61
CA ASP A 56 -1.26 6.22 2.55
C ASP A 56 -0.63 7.41 1.81
N ALA A 57 -1.45 8.45 1.54
CA ALA A 57 -1.00 9.73 0.96
C ALA A 57 -0.12 9.58 -0.30
N GLY A 58 -0.49 8.69 -1.22
CA GLY A 58 0.23 8.46 -2.48
C GLY A 58 1.20 7.28 -2.43
N ILE A 59 1.34 6.60 -1.30
CA ILE A 59 2.26 5.47 -1.14
C ILE A 59 1.48 4.23 -0.72
N CYS A 60 1.71 3.11 -1.42
CA CYS A 60 1.17 1.82 -1.02
C CYS A 60 2.00 1.20 0.10
N LYS A 61 1.37 0.91 1.23
CA LYS A 61 2.01 0.31 2.41
C LYS A 61 1.36 -1.01 2.78
N GLN A 62 2.11 -1.85 3.48
CA GLN A 62 1.59 -3.11 4.01
C GLN A 62 0.58 -2.89 5.13
N GLU A 63 0.84 -1.91 5.99
CA GLU A 63 0.01 -1.55 7.14
C GLU A 63 0.04 -0.04 7.36
N CYS A 64 -1.02 0.48 7.99
CA CYS A 64 -1.05 1.89 8.37
C CYS A 64 -0.07 2.15 9.53
N PRO A 65 0.53 3.36 9.59
CA PRO A 65 1.41 3.71 10.70
C PRO A 65 0.75 3.46 12.05
N PRO A 66 1.36 2.66 12.94
CA PRO A 66 0.77 2.30 14.21
C PRO A 66 0.65 3.53 15.11
N MET A 67 -0.37 3.53 15.96
CA MET A 67 -0.64 4.64 16.90
C MET A 67 0.41 4.74 17.99
N MET A 68 1.00 3.62 18.39
CA MET A 68 2.11 3.58 19.33
C MET A 68 3.36 3.09 18.62
N ARG A 69 4.48 3.72 18.92
CA ARG A 69 5.81 3.31 18.46
C ARG A 69 6.67 3.03 19.68
N TYR A 70 7.36 1.90 19.66
CA TYR A 70 8.34 1.59 20.69
C TYR A 70 9.56 2.50 20.53
N ASN A 71 9.91 3.23 21.58
CA ASN A 71 11.11 4.03 21.63
C ASN A 71 12.22 3.21 22.33
N PRO A 72 13.23 2.73 21.57
CA PRO A 72 14.29 1.91 22.14
C PRO A 72 15.22 2.67 23.09
N SER A 73 15.20 4.01 23.10
CA SER A 73 16.01 4.82 24.02
C SER A 73 15.39 4.95 25.42
N THR A 74 14.06 5.08 25.49
CA THR A 74 13.31 5.18 26.76
C THR A 74 12.76 3.83 27.22
N TYR A 75 12.86 2.79 26.36
CA TYR A 75 12.29 1.45 26.55
C TYR A 75 10.77 1.45 26.76
N GLN A 76 10.07 2.46 26.23
CA GLN A 76 8.64 2.68 26.44
C GLN A 76 7.88 2.78 25.11
N TRP A 77 6.57 2.54 25.18
CA TRP A 77 5.66 2.80 24.08
C TRP A 77 5.25 4.26 24.07
N GLU A 78 5.59 4.98 23.02
CA GLU A 78 5.27 6.39 22.84
C GLU A 78 4.23 6.58 21.74
N ASN A 79 3.40 7.62 21.87
CA ASN A 79 2.41 7.95 20.85
C ASN A 79 3.11 8.40 19.56
N ASN A 80 2.75 7.78 18.45
CA ASN A 80 3.31 8.12 17.14
C ASN A 80 2.56 9.32 16.55
N PRO A 81 3.20 10.48 16.33
CA PRO A 81 2.55 11.65 15.72
C PRO A 81 2.08 11.38 14.27
N ASN A 82 2.65 10.36 13.62
CA ASN A 82 2.26 9.93 12.28
C ASN A 82 1.25 8.78 12.29
N GLY A 83 0.74 8.38 13.46
CA GLY A 83 -0.24 7.31 13.60
C GLY A 83 -1.50 7.60 12.77
N LYS A 84 -1.99 6.58 12.06
CA LYS A 84 -3.20 6.68 11.24
C LYS A 84 -4.07 5.46 11.47
N TYR A 85 -5.38 5.66 11.34
CA TYR A 85 -6.35 4.58 11.41
C TYR A 85 -6.50 3.90 10.05
N ALA A 86 -6.59 2.57 10.06
CA ALA A 86 -6.98 1.79 8.91
C ALA A 86 -8.49 1.95 8.65
N TYR A 87 -8.84 2.49 7.49
CA TYR A 87 -10.22 2.58 7.00
C TYR A 87 -10.33 1.87 5.65
N GLY A 88 -10.82 0.63 5.67
CA GLY A 88 -10.87 -0.22 4.48
C GLY A 88 -9.46 -0.46 3.93
N ALA A 89 -9.19 0.04 2.72
CA ALA A 89 -7.88 -0.04 2.04
C ALA A 89 -7.09 1.28 2.09
N THR A 90 -7.43 2.21 2.98
CA THR A 90 -6.79 3.55 3.09
C THR A 90 -6.43 3.88 4.54
N CYS A 91 -5.36 4.65 4.72
CA CYS A 91 -4.96 5.17 6.03
C CYS A 91 -5.47 6.60 6.23
N VAL A 92 -6.30 6.82 7.26
CA VAL A 92 -6.89 8.12 7.58
C VAL A 92 -6.44 8.62 8.95
N LYS A 93 -6.31 9.94 9.12
CA LYS A 93 -5.94 10.54 10.42
C LYS A 93 -7.08 10.45 11.45
N SER A 94 -8.32 10.49 10.99
CA SER A 94 -9.51 10.45 11.84
C SER A 94 -10.56 9.56 11.19
N CYS A 95 -11.21 8.73 12.01
CA CYS A 95 -12.32 7.92 11.55
C CYS A 95 -13.55 8.81 11.29
N PRO A 96 -14.35 8.51 10.25
CA PRO A 96 -15.66 9.12 10.05
C PRO A 96 -16.58 8.95 11.27
N ASP A 97 -17.50 9.89 11.52
CA ASP A 97 -18.30 9.95 12.75
C ASP A 97 -19.16 8.71 13.04
N HIS A 98 -19.53 7.96 12.01
CA HIS A 98 -20.35 6.75 12.13
C HIS A 98 -19.52 5.49 12.45
N LEU A 99 -18.21 5.62 12.64
CA LEU A 99 -17.29 4.51 12.90
C LEU A 99 -16.61 4.67 14.25
N LEU A 100 -16.42 3.54 14.91
CA LEU A 100 -15.74 3.41 16.18
C LEU A 100 -14.24 3.24 15.93
N ARG A 101 -13.43 3.67 16.90
CA ARG A 101 -11.97 3.56 16.87
C ARG A 101 -11.57 2.37 17.73
N ASP A 102 -11.04 1.33 17.11
CA ASP A 102 -10.51 0.17 17.83
C ASP A 102 -9.12 -0.20 17.30
N SER A 103 -8.14 -0.34 18.21
CA SER A 103 -6.82 -0.90 17.92
C SER A 103 -6.09 -0.36 16.66
N GLY A 104 -6.31 0.90 16.29
CA GLY A 104 -5.71 1.51 15.09
C GLY A 104 -6.51 1.31 13.79
N ALA A 105 -7.76 0.87 13.87
CA ALA A 105 -8.69 0.75 12.75
C ALA A 105 -10.02 1.47 13.03
N CYS A 106 -10.73 1.81 11.96
CA CYS A 106 -12.09 2.32 12.00
C CYS A 106 -13.07 1.15 11.79
N VAL A 107 -13.78 0.77 12.85
CA VAL A 107 -14.68 -0.39 12.87
C VAL A 107 -16.14 0.04 13.01
N ARG A 108 -17.08 -0.78 12.53
CA ARG A 108 -18.53 -0.50 12.64
C ARG A 108 -19.10 -0.92 13.99
N THR A 109 -18.44 -1.86 14.66
CA THR A 109 -18.85 -2.44 15.94
C THR A 109 -17.58 -2.68 16.76
N CYS A 110 -17.62 -2.43 18.07
CA CYS A 110 -16.55 -2.76 19.01
C CYS A 110 -16.55 -4.25 19.36
#